data_AF-A0A1R1XSX4-F1
#
_entry.id   AF-A0A1R1XSX4-F1
#
_cell.length_a   1.000
_cell.length_b   1.000
_cell.length_c   1.000
_cell.angle_alpha   90.00
_cell.angle_beta   90.00
_cell.angle_gamma   90.00
#
_symmetry.space_group_name_H-M   'P 1'
#
loop_
_entity.id
_entity.type
_entity.pdbx_description
1 polymer ?
#
loop_
_entity_poly.entity_id
_entity_poly.type
_entity_poly.pdbx_seq_one_letter_code
_entity_poly.pdbx_strand_id
1 'polypeptide(L)' 'MTRYIVVFKQAAEGQVRANTTAHIESLGGTVLNQLDIINGITVEIADSAISTLEADES' A
#
# COMPACT_ATOMS: atom_id res chain seq x y z
N MET A 1 -5.21 -3.81 -14.23
CA MET A 1 -4.77 -3.34 -12.91
C MET A 1 -6.02 -2.94 -12.14
N THR A 2 -6.02 -3.17 -10.84
CA THR A 2 -7.18 -2.95 -9.97
C THR A 2 -6.80 -1.95 -8.88
N ARG A 3 -7.78 -1.17 -8.45
CA ARG A 3 -7.59 -0.15 -7.42
C ARG A 3 -7.89 -0.72 -6.05
N TYR A 4 -6.98 -0.45 -5.12
CA TYR A 4 -7.06 -0.90 -3.74
C TYR A 4 -6.85 0.28 -2.79
N ILE A 5 -7.40 0.14 -1.59
CA ILE A 5 -7.14 1.04 -0.47
C ILE A 5 -6.34 0.25 0.55
N VAL A 6 -5.12 0.71 0.82
CA VAL A 6 -4.26 0.16 1.86
C VAL A 6 -4.41 1.02 3.10
N VAL A 7 -4.76 0.41 4.23
CA VAL A 7 -4.98 1.09 5.51
C VAL A 7 -3.90 0.65 6.49
N PHE A 8 -3.18 1.60 7.07
CA PHE A 8 -2.11 1.32 8.01
C PHE A 8 -2.64 1.38 9.45
N LYS A 9 -2.32 0.36 10.27
CA LYS A 9 -2.62 0.37 11.71
C LYS A 9 -1.92 1.57 12.38
N GLN A 10 -2.60 2.23 13.32
CA GLN A 10 -2.25 3.57 13.87
C GLN A 10 -0.78 3.78 14.34
N ALA A 11 -0.02 2.72 14.63
CA ALA A 11 1.38 2.83 15.06
C ALA A 11 2.40 2.92 13.90
N ALA A 12 1.95 2.70 12.66
CA ALA A 12 2.78 2.72 11.46
C ALA A 12 3.09 4.16 11.02
N GLU A 13 3.87 4.88 11.83
CA GLU A 13 4.36 6.22 11.48
C GLU A 13 5.28 6.15 10.26
N GLY A 14 5.08 7.10 9.32
CA GLY A 14 5.97 7.55 8.23
C GLY A 14 6.77 6.50 7.45
N GLN A 15 7.68 5.81 8.12
CA GLN A 15 8.57 4.79 7.59
C GLN A 15 7.82 3.58 7.03
N VAL A 16 6.79 3.07 7.72
CA VAL A 16 6.01 1.92 7.22
C VAL A 16 5.31 2.30 5.92
N ARG A 17 4.68 3.47 5.89
CA ARG A 17 4.03 3.99 4.69
C ARG A 17 5.01 4.15 3.53
N ALA A 18 6.22 4.67 3.80
CA ALA A 18 7.27 4.80 2.80
C ALA A 18 7.74 3.45 2.26
N ASN A 19 7.96 2.48 3.16
CA ASN A 19 8.36 1.12 2.79
C ASN A 19 7.29 0.42 1.96
N THR A 20 6.02 0.49 2.38
CA THR A 20 4.89 -0.08 1.62
C THR A 20 4.74 0.59 0.26
N THR A 21 4.91 1.91 0.17
CA THR A 21 4.87 2.63 -1.11
C THR A 21 5.96 2.15 -2.05
N ALA A 22 7.20 2.06 -1.56
CA ALA A 22 8.32 1.54 -2.34
C ALA A 22 8.11 0.08 -2.78
N HIS A 23 7.51 -0.74 -1.91
CA HIS A 23 7.17 -2.12 -2.23
C HIS A 23 6.12 -2.21 -3.35
N ILE A 24 5.05 -1.41 -3.27
CA ILE A 24 4.02 -1.31 -4.31
C ILE A 24 4.61 -0.89 -5.65
N GLU A 25 5.48 0.11 -5.65
CA GLU A 25 6.19 0.56 -6.86
C GLU A 25 7.10 -0.55 -7.43
N SER A 26 7.79 -1.31 -6.56
CA SER A 26 8.64 -2.44 -6.98
C SER A 26 7.86 -3.58 -7.65
N LEU A 27 6.57 -3.73 -7.30
CA LEU A 27 5.66 -4.70 -7.89
C LEU A 27 4.97 -4.18 -9.17
N GLY A 28 5.35 -2.99 -9.64
CA GLY A 28 4.75 -2.33 -10.80
C GLY A 28 3.41 -1.66 -10.50
N GLY A 29 3.08 -1.45 -9.22
CA GLY A 29 1.93 -0.67 -8.78
C GLY A 29 2.24 0.83 -8.74
N THR A 30 1.21 1.64 -8.58
CA THR A 30 1.31 3.10 -8.50
C THR A 30 0.45 3.63 -7.36
N VAL A 31 1.00 4.56 -6.57
CA VAL A 31 0.23 5.28 -5.54
C VAL A 31 -0.51 6.44 -6.19
N LEU A 32 -1.82 6.46 -6.03
CA LEU A 32 -2.71 7.46 -6.64
C LEU A 32 -2.99 8.62 -5.68
N ASN A 33 -3.26 8.32 -4.41
CA ASN A 33 -3.64 9.34 -3.45
C ASN A 33 -3.34 8.93 -2.01
N GLN A 34 -3.09 9.90 -1.14
CA GLN A 34 -2.97 9.68 0.31
C GLN A 34 -4.32 9.94 0.97
N LEU A 35 -4.66 9.12 1.97
CA LEU A 35 -5.91 9.16 2.73
C LEU A 35 -5.58 9.43 4.20
N ASP A 36 -5.37 10.70 4.53
CA ASP A 36 -4.90 11.11 5.87
C ASP A 36 -5.93 10.79 6.98
N ILE A 37 -7.23 10.80 6.67
CA ILE A 37 -8.32 10.54 7.64
C ILE A 37 -8.25 9.13 8.21
N ILE A 38 -7.87 8.15 7.39
CA ILE A 38 -7.86 6.73 7.75
C ILE A 38 -6.44 6.17 7.87
N ASN A 39 -5.42 7.03 7.83
CA ASN A 39 -4.01 6.62 7.72
C ASN A 39 -3.83 5.56 6.62
N GLY A 40 -4.16 5.93 5.37
CA GLY A 40 -4.14 5.00 4.25
C GLY A 40 -3.63 5.62 2.95
N ILE A 41 -3.51 4.79 1.93
CA ILE A 41 -3.18 5.19 0.56
C ILE A 41 -4.08 4.46 -0.44
N THR A 42 -4.42 5.14 -1.53
CA THR A 42 -5.07 4.54 -2.69
C THR A 42 -3.98 4.14 -3.68
N VAL A 43 -4.01 2.89 -4.14
CA VAL A 43 -3.02 2.34 -5.06
C VAL A 43 -3.67 1.59 -6.20
N GLU A 44 -2.97 1.52 -7.32
CA GLU A 44 -3.34 0.71 -8.46
C GLU A 44 -2.24 -0.32 -8.70
N ILE A 45 -2.58 -1.60 -8.66
CA ILE A 45 -1.62 -2.70 -8.78
C ILE A 45 -2.31 -3.91 -9.43
N ALA A 46 -1.53 -4.85 -9.96
CA ALA A 46 -2.06 -6.11 -10.45
C ALA A 46 -2.53 -7.01 -9.30
N ASP A 47 -3.67 -7.68 -9.47
CA ASP A 47 -4.26 -8.60 -8.48
C ASP A 47 -3.26 -9.70 -8.06
N SER A 48 -2.42 -10.15 -8.98
CA SER A 48 -1.38 -11.16 -8.72
C SER A 48 -0.32 -10.70 -7.71
N ALA A 49 -0.14 -9.39 -7.53
CA ALA A 49 0.83 -8.81 -6.60
C ALA A 49 0.19 -8.41 -5.26
N ILE A 50 -1.13 -8.48 -5.12
CA ILE A 50 -1.84 -8.20 -3.86
C ILE A 50 -1.52 -9.24 -2.80
N SER A 51 -1.50 -10.53 -3.17
CA SER A 51 -1.17 -11.60 -2.23
C SER A 51 0.24 -11.46 -1.64
N THR A 52 1.17 -10.83 -2.38
CA THR A 52 2.51 -10.49 -1.88
C THR A 52 2.47 -9.32 -0.89
N LEU A 53 1.60 -8.32 -1.13
CA LEU A 53 1.42 -7.19 -0.23
C LEU A 53 0.78 -7.59 1.11
N GLU A 54 -0.20 -8.50 1.08
CA GLU A 54 -0.88 -8.99 2.28
C GLU A 54 0.01 -9.92 3.12
N ALA A 55 0.95 -10.63 2.50
CA ALA A 55 1.86 -11.55 3.19
C ALA A 55 2.91 -10.82 4.05
N ASP A 56 3.22 -9.56 3.76
CA ASP A 56 4.17 -8.72 4.52
C ASP A 56 3.62 -8.30 5.91
N GLU A 57 2.33 -8.53 6.19
CA GLU A 57 1.71 -8.29 7.52
C GLU A 57 1.95 -9.42 8.57
N SER A 58 2.73 -10.47 8.24
CA SER A 58 3.00 -11.61 9.15
C SER A 58 4.17 -11.40 10.12
#